data_AF-A0A1M7LTY7-F1
#
_entry.id   AF-A0A1M7LTY7-F1
#
_cell.length_a   1.000
_cell.length_b   1.000
_cell.length_c   1.000
_cell.angle_alpha   90.00
_cell.angle_beta   90.00
_cell.angle_gamma   90.00
#
_symmetry.space_group_name_H-M   'P 1'
#
loop_
_entity.id
_entity.type
_entity.pdbx_description
1 polymer ?
#
loop_
_entity_poly.entity_id
_entity_poly.type
_entity_poly.pdbx_seq_one_letter_code
_entity_poly.pdbx_strand_id
1 'polypeptide(L)'
;MMNFNKIQKERELTLDDILLNKLPFHFLIQNKGDTTEHFETIGSDSYKFKEKLDHDWNLISQDTIISGYACKKAAVHYAGREWSAWYNPEIPITVGPYKFHGLPGLIMLLRDSENVFSFVVKEVKKGDFPFDSKTENYFVKDGGKPFESIDMDEFYKIRKKFSEMTLNEQFKYSNRDEIAVPTLIVEGVNGEKVRLSNNKSKNKNFIERFE
;
A
#
# COMPACT_ATOMS: atom_id res chain seq x y z
N MET A 1 -15.37 -7.24 -26.77
CA MET A 1 -16.64 -6.48 -26.53
C MET A 1 -17.35 -7.13 -25.35
N MET A 2 -17.48 -6.44 -24.22
CA MET A 2 -18.13 -6.96 -23.01
C MET A 2 -19.66 -6.87 -23.14
N ASN A 3 -20.35 -7.95 -22.79
CA ASN A 3 -21.80 -8.07 -22.82
C ASN A 3 -22.40 -7.64 -21.47
N PHE A 4 -23.13 -6.52 -21.45
CA PHE A 4 -23.64 -5.85 -20.24
C PHE A 4 -25.05 -6.30 -19.80
N ASN A 5 -25.64 -7.35 -20.39
CA ASN A 5 -27.07 -7.69 -20.20
C ASN A 5 -27.40 -8.58 -18.98
N LYS A 6 -26.63 -8.52 -17.88
CA LYS A 6 -27.12 -9.07 -16.59
C LYS A 6 -27.72 -7.93 -15.78
N ILE A 7 -29.02 -7.99 -15.52
CA ILE A 7 -29.69 -7.10 -14.57
C ILE A 7 -29.11 -7.38 -13.18
N GLN A 8 -28.23 -6.48 -12.71
CA GLN A 8 -27.65 -6.52 -11.38
C GLN A 8 -28.68 -5.99 -10.37
N LYS A 9 -28.95 -6.73 -9.29
CA LYS A 9 -29.84 -6.27 -8.21
C LYS A 9 -29.05 -5.43 -7.19
N GLU A 10 -29.65 -4.36 -6.66
CA GLU A 10 -29.07 -3.58 -5.56
C GLU A 10 -29.25 -4.29 -4.20
N ARG A 11 -28.26 -4.22 -3.30
CA ARG A 11 -28.38 -4.67 -1.89
C ARG A 11 -27.85 -3.62 -0.90
N GLU A 12 -28.44 -3.57 0.30
CA GLU A 12 -27.97 -2.76 1.44
C GLU A 12 -26.67 -3.34 2.02
N LEU A 13 -25.75 -2.47 2.47
CA LEU A 13 -24.51 -2.82 3.15
C LEU A 13 -24.69 -2.80 4.67
N THR A 14 -24.14 -3.81 5.36
CA THR A 14 -24.05 -3.84 6.83
C THR A 14 -22.72 -3.24 7.32
N LEU A 15 -22.62 -2.94 8.62
CA LEU A 15 -21.33 -2.54 9.23
C LEU A 15 -20.26 -3.61 9.04
N ASP A 16 -20.61 -4.89 9.06
CA ASP A 16 -19.68 -5.99 8.84
C ASP A 16 -19.16 -6.00 7.40
N ASP A 17 -20.01 -5.73 6.40
CA ASP A 17 -19.58 -5.60 5.00
C ASP A 17 -18.56 -4.45 4.80
N ILE A 18 -18.71 -3.36 5.55
CA ILE A 18 -17.80 -2.21 5.52
C ILE A 18 -16.47 -2.55 6.22
N LEU A 19 -16.53 -3.30 7.32
CA LEU A 19 -15.35 -3.72 8.08
C LEU A 19 -14.55 -4.81 7.37
N LEU A 20 -15.20 -5.70 6.61
CA LEU A 20 -14.59 -6.65 5.67
C LEU A 20 -13.94 -5.93 4.47
N ASN A 21 -14.54 -4.81 4.01
CA ASN A 21 -13.97 -3.89 3.03
C ASN A 21 -13.08 -2.81 3.64
N LYS A 22 -12.52 -2.99 4.86
CA LYS A 22 -11.40 -2.17 5.31
C LYS A 22 -10.29 -2.35 4.31
N LEU A 23 -10.10 -1.40 3.38
CA LEU A 23 -9.05 -1.41 2.35
C LEU A 23 -7.74 -1.82 2.99
N PRO A 24 -7.36 -3.09 2.90
CA PRO A 24 -6.02 -3.46 3.19
C PRO A 24 -5.40 -3.28 1.82
N PHE A 25 -4.70 -2.17 1.61
CA PHE A 25 -3.64 -2.20 0.61
C PHE A 25 -2.65 -3.26 1.12
N HIS A 26 -3.01 -4.52 0.87
CA HIS A 26 -2.11 -5.61 1.03
C HIS A 26 -1.19 -5.39 -0.16
N PHE A 27 0.03 -4.99 0.16
CA PHE A 27 1.12 -4.97 -0.79
C PHE A 27 2.16 -5.99 -0.31
N LEU A 28 2.73 -6.71 -1.25
CA LEU A 28 3.97 -7.45 -1.04
C LEU A 28 5.02 -6.85 -1.95
N ILE A 29 6.20 -6.59 -1.37
CA ILE A 29 7.35 -6.07 -2.08
C ILE A 29 8.46 -7.10 -1.90
N GLN A 30 8.92 -7.67 -3.02
CA GLN A 30 10.01 -8.63 -3.03
C GLN A 30 11.22 -8.02 -3.71
N ASN A 31 12.32 -7.88 -2.99
CA ASN A 31 13.59 -7.47 -3.57
C ASN A 31 14.32 -8.72 -4.11
N LYS A 32 14.54 -8.77 -5.43
CA LYS A 32 15.26 -9.84 -6.13
C LYS A 32 16.51 -9.25 -6.79
N GLY A 33 17.50 -8.91 -5.96
CA GLY A 33 18.71 -8.22 -6.42
C GLY A 33 18.38 -6.81 -6.92
N ASP A 34 18.61 -6.57 -8.21
CA ASP A 34 18.44 -5.24 -8.84
C ASP A 34 16.99 -4.93 -9.25
N THR A 35 16.06 -5.86 -9.03
CA THR A 35 14.64 -5.70 -9.38
C THR A 35 13.76 -5.92 -8.17
N THR A 36 12.80 -5.02 -7.98
CA THR A 36 11.76 -5.13 -6.98
C THR A 36 10.46 -5.54 -7.65
N GLU A 37 9.84 -6.60 -7.15
CA GLU A 37 8.56 -7.08 -7.64
C GLU A 37 7.46 -6.69 -6.64
N HIS A 38 6.45 -6.01 -7.14
CA HIS A 38 5.31 -5.52 -6.40
C HIS A 38 4.11 -6.40 -6.67
N PHE A 39 3.35 -6.69 -5.63
CA PHE A 39 2.08 -7.38 -5.70
C PHE A 39 1.08 -6.56 -4.91
N GLU A 40 0.12 -5.94 -5.60
CA GLU A 40 -0.84 -5.03 -4.98
C GLU A 40 -2.26 -5.38 -5.44
N THR A 41 -3.24 -5.14 -4.56
CA THR A 41 -4.66 -5.31 -4.89
C THR A 41 -5.36 -3.96 -4.92
N ILE A 42 -6.14 -3.72 -5.98
CA ILE A 42 -7.03 -2.57 -6.10
C ILE A 42 -8.44 -3.12 -6.29
N GLY A 43 -9.31 -2.92 -5.30
CA GLY A 43 -10.62 -3.57 -5.28
C GLY A 43 -10.51 -5.09 -5.31
N SER A 44 -11.07 -5.74 -6.33
CA SER A 44 -10.99 -7.19 -6.56
C SER A 44 -9.93 -7.61 -7.58
N ASP A 45 -9.17 -6.65 -8.12
CA ASP A 45 -8.03 -6.94 -8.99
C ASP A 45 -6.74 -7.07 -8.22
N SER A 46 -5.94 -8.03 -8.63
CA SER A 46 -4.60 -8.26 -8.13
C SER A 46 -3.60 -8.03 -9.26
N TYR A 47 -2.68 -7.11 -9.06
CA TYR A 47 -1.67 -6.71 -10.04
C TYR A 47 -0.27 -7.01 -9.55
N LYS A 48 0.59 -7.44 -10.46
CA LYS A 48 2.04 -7.48 -10.24
C LYS A 48 2.76 -6.65 -11.28
N PHE A 49 3.79 -5.94 -10.83
CA PHE A 49 4.65 -5.14 -11.68
C PHE A 49 6.07 -5.13 -11.11
N LYS A 50 7.04 -4.80 -11.96
CA LYS A 50 8.44 -4.68 -11.58
C LYS A 50 8.83 -3.22 -11.52
N GLU A 51 9.59 -2.85 -10.50
CA GLU A 51 10.19 -1.54 -10.34
C GLU A 51 11.70 -1.73 -10.19
N LYS A 52 12.49 -0.90 -10.85
CA LYS A 52 13.92 -0.80 -10.57
C LYS A 52 14.10 0.32 -9.55
N LEU A 53 14.41 -0.05 -8.31
CA LEU A 53 14.63 0.89 -7.22
C LEU A 53 16.12 1.17 -7.10
N ASP A 54 16.50 2.39 -7.47
CA ASP A 54 17.86 2.90 -7.30
C ASP A 54 17.80 4.23 -6.56
N HIS A 55 18.03 4.17 -5.25
CA HIS A 55 17.98 5.33 -4.37
C HIS A 55 19.38 5.95 -4.30
N ASP A 56 19.55 7.11 -4.93
CA ASP A 56 20.80 7.88 -4.86
C ASP A 56 20.92 8.58 -3.49
N TRP A 57 21.33 7.82 -2.48
CA TRP A 57 21.43 8.30 -1.11
C TRP A 57 22.60 9.27 -0.94
N ASN A 58 22.29 10.50 -0.55
CA ASN A 58 23.28 11.44 -0.02
C ASN A 58 23.59 11.11 1.44
N LEU A 59 24.77 10.55 1.70
CA LEU A 59 25.23 10.22 3.05
C LEU A 59 25.65 11.48 3.80
N ILE A 60 25.08 11.68 4.99
CA ILE A 60 25.31 12.88 5.81
C ILE A 60 26.12 12.47 7.03
N SER A 61 27.26 13.14 7.25
CA SER A 61 28.10 12.94 8.42
C SER A 61 27.45 13.53 9.68
N GLN A 62 26.43 12.83 10.18
CA GLN A 62 25.70 13.18 11.38
C GLN A 62 25.36 11.90 12.14
N ASP A 63 25.86 11.81 13.37
CA ASP A 63 25.54 10.73 14.29
C ASP A 63 24.29 11.05 15.09
N THR A 64 23.47 10.02 15.32
CA THR A 64 22.21 10.11 16.06
C THR A 64 21.93 8.79 16.78
N ILE A 65 21.09 8.83 17.82
CA ILE A 65 20.56 7.62 18.44
C ILE A 65 19.09 7.48 18.10
N ILE A 66 18.72 6.37 17.45
CA ILE A 66 17.32 6.04 17.12
C ILE A 66 16.95 4.73 17.80
N SER A 67 15.91 4.75 18.63
CA SER A 67 15.43 3.57 19.37
C SER A 67 16.55 2.85 20.16
N GLY A 68 17.54 3.60 20.67
CA GLY A 68 18.68 3.06 21.42
C GLY A 68 19.88 2.62 20.57
N TYR A 69 19.82 2.75 19.24
CA TYR A 69 20.87 2.34 18.32
C TYR A 69 21.62 3.54 17.74
N ALA A 70 22.95 3.43 17.65
CA ALA A 70 23.78 4.39 16.92
C ALA A 70 23.45 4.35 15.43
N CYS A 71 23.08 5.51 14.88
CA CYS A 71 22.64 5.64 13.50
C CYS A 71 23.36 6.78 12.80
N LYS A 72 23.63 6.57 11.52
CA LYS A 72 24.07 7.59 10.56
C LYS A 72 22.85 8.13 9.81
N LYS A 73 22.98 9.34 9.27
CA LYS A 73 21.91 9.98 8.49
C LYS A 73 22.19 9.92 6.99
N ALA A 74 21.13 9.82 6.21
CA ALA A 74 21.15 10.00 4.76
C ALA A 74 19.89 10.74 4.29
N ALA A 75 19.95 11.30 3.09
CA ALA A 75 18.82 11.91 2.42
C ALA A 75 18.68 11.40 0.98
N VAL A 76 17.47 11.38 0.45
CA VAL A 76 17.21 11.05 -0.96
C VAL A 76 15.98 11.80 -1.44
N HIS A 77 16.00 12.24 -2.69
CA HIS A 77 14.80 12.67 -3.40
C HIS A 77 14.17 11.47 -4.10
N TYR A 78 12.96 11.08 -3.71
CA TYR A 78 12.28 9.94 -4.30
C TYR A 78 10.77 10.16 -4.35
N ALA A 79 10.18 9.80 -5.50
CA ALA A 79 8.75 9.88 -5.78
C ALA A 79 8.12 11.28 -5.51
N GLY A 80 8.87 12.33 -5.85
CA GLY A 80 8.47 13.74 -5.67
C GLY A 80 8.58 14.24 -4.22
N ARG A 81 9.29 13.54 -3.35
CA ARG A 81 9.48 13.92 -1.93
C ARG A 81 10.94 13.91 -1.53
N GLU A 82 11.27 14.80 -0.62
CA GLU A 82 12.53 14.78 0.13
C GLU A 82 12.40 13.85 1.33
N TRP A 83 13.28 12.86 1.42
CA TRP A 83 13.31 11.89 2.51
C TRP A 83 14.56 12.07 3.35
N SER A 84 14.42 11.91 4.67
CA SER A 84 15.53 11.71 5.58
C SER A 84 15.44 10.31 6.17
N ALA A 85 16.54 9.57 6.08
CA ALA A 85 16.71 8.25 6.66
C ALA A 85 17.80 8.28 7.73
N TRP A 86 17.61 7.47 8.77
CA TRP A 86 18.63 7.15 9.76
C TRP A 86 18.81 5.66 9.79
N TYR A 87 20.04 5.20 9.58
CA TYR A 87 20.37 3.80 9.42
C TYR A 87 21.47 3.38 10.39
N ASN A 88 21.42 2.13 10.84
CA ASN A 88 22.41 1.54 11.73
C ASN A 88 23.38 0.63 10.95
N PRO A 89 24.66 1.02 10.76
CA PRO A 89 25.66 0.19 10.07
C PRO A 89 26.03 -1.09 10.80
N GLU A 90 25.81 -1.18 12.12
CA GLU A 90 26.11 -2.36 12.93
C GLU A 90 25.10 -3.50 12.71
N ILE A 91 23.94 -3.20 12.12
CA ILE A 91 22.97 -4.18 11.63
C ILE A 91 23.11 -4.20 10.10
N PRO A 92 23.98 -5.05 9.51
CA PRO A 92 24.36 -4.99 8.10
C PRO A 92 23.30 -5.60 7.17
N ILE A 93 22.04 -5.21 7.37
CA ILE A 93 20.90 -5.59 6.55
C ILE A 93 20.46 -4.33 5.81
N THR A 94 20.60 -4.30 4.49
CA THR A 94 20.41 -3.10 3.65
C THR A 94 18.94 -2.83 3.29
N VAL A 95 18.04 -3.04 4.24
CA VAL A 95 16.58 -2.94 4.05
C VAL A 95 16.00 -1.79 4.86
N GLY A 96 14.80 -1.37 4.47
CA GLY A 96 14.03 -0.35 5.15
C GLY A 96 12.53 -0.51 4.92
N PRO A 97 11.72 0.41 5.46
CA PRO A 97 10.28 0.35 5.32
C PRO A 97 9.85 0.53 3.85
N TYR A 98 8.79 -0.18 3.46
CA TYR A 98 8.17 -0.10 2.14
C TYR A 98 9.16 -0.42 1.00
N LYS A 99 9.57 0.59 0.23
CA LYS A 99 10.46 0.49 -0.93
C LYS A 99 11.89 0.93 -0.65
N PHE A 100 12.17 1.50 0.53
CA PHE A 100 13.47 2.11 0.79
C PHE A 100 14.51 1.05 1.16
N HIS A 101 15.63 1.04 0.46
CA HIS A 101 16.76 0.14 0.68
C HIS A 101 18.06 0.77 0.17
N GLY A 102 19.18 0.05 0.28
CA GLY A 102 20.45 0.44 -0.35
C GLY A 102 21.42 1.25 0.54
N LEU A 103 21.00 1.62 1.75
CA LEU A 103 21.91 2.15 2.76
C LEU A 103 22.77 1.03 3.36
N PRO A 104 24.02 1.31 3.77
CA PRO A 104 24.91 0.32 4.38
C PRO A 104 24.53 0.08 5.84
N GLY A 105 23.35 -0.50 6.06
CA GLY A 105 22.77 -0.80 7.36
C GLY A 105 21.24 -0.73 7.36
N LEU A 106 20.62 -1.22 8.42
CA LEU A 106 19.16 -1.22 8.57
C LEU A 106 18.62 0.20 8.74
N ILE A 107 17.62 0.60 7.95
CA ILE A 107 16.93 1.87 8.12
C ILE A 107 16.06 1.82 9.39
N MET A 108 16.48 2.55 10.42
CA MET A 108 15.84 2.60 11.74
C MET A 108 14.75 3.67 11.84
N LEU A 109 14.89 4.76 11.09
CA LEU A 109 13.90 5.83 10.96
C LEU A 109 13.90 6.33 9.52
N LEU A 110 12.72 6.56 8.97
CA LEU A 110 12.53 7.19 7.67
C LEU A 110 11.36 8.16 7.77
N ARG A 111 11.52 9.39 7.29
CA ARG A 111 10.43 10.35 7.18
C ARG A 111 10.56 11.26 5.98
N ASP A 112 9.44 11.75 5.46
CA ASP A 112 9.47 12.81 4.47
C ASP A 112 9.60 14.18 5.14
N SER A 113 10.03 15.19 4.37
CA SER A 113 10.26 16.56 4.85
C SER A 113 9.02 17.22 5.45
N GLU A 114 7.83 16.82 5.01
CA GLU A 114 6.54 17.32 5.49
C GLU A 114 5.99 16.51 6.68
N ASN A 115 6.67 15.45 7.10
CA ASN A 115 6.23 14.51 8.15
C ASN A 115 4.83 13.92 7.90
N VAL A 116 4.42 13.79 6.64
CA VAL A 116 3.22 13.05 6.24
C VAL A 116 3.44 11.56 6.46
N PHE A 117 4.65 11.09 6.21
CA PHE A 117 5.09 9.72 6.46
C PHE A 117 6.25 9.70 7.43
N SER A 118 6.12 8.86 8.47
CA SER A 118 7.18 8.64 9.46
C SER A 118 7.14 7.19 9.91
N PHE A 119 8.21 6.46 9.62
CA PHE A 119 8.38 5.06 9.96
C PHE A 119 9.52 4.97 10.96
N VAL A 120 9.25 4.41 12.15
CA VAL A 120 10.26 4.25 13.20
C VAL A 120 10.28 2.80 13.63
N VAL A 121 11.46 2.19 13.64
CA VAL A 121 11.64 0.85 14.20
C VAL A 121 11.30 0.88 15.68
N LYS A 122 10.35 0.04 16.07
CA LYS A 122 9.92 -0.11 17.47
C LYS A 122 10.76 -1.13 18.21
N GLU A 123 11.14 -2.20 17.53
CA GLU A 123 11.85 -3.32 18.14
C GLU A 123 12.67 -4.06 17.08
N VAL A 124 13.87 -4.50 17.45
CA VAL A 124 14.69 -5.41 16.66
C VAL A 124 14.91 -6.66 17.50
N LYS A 125 14.44 -7.81 17.01
CA LYS A 125 14.63 -9.11 17.67
C LYS A 125 15.45 -10.02 16.76
N LYS A 126 16.44 -10.68 17.35
CA LYS A 126 17.18 -11.76 16.72
C LYS A 126 16.63 -13.09 17.25
N GLY A 127 16.35 -14.03 16.37
CA GLY A 127 15.90 -15.36 16.75
C GLY A 127 15.55 -16.21 15.54
N ASP A 128 15.34 -17.48 15.80
CA ASP A 128 14.79 -18.41 14.82
C ASP A 128 13.27 -18.26 14.84
N PHE A 129 12.76 -17.34 14.03
CA PHE A 129 11.33 -17.20 13.84
C PHE A 129 10.86 -18.37 12.98
N PRO A 130 9.93 -19.22 13.47
CA PRO A 130 9.36 -20.26 12.63
C PRO A 130 8.68 -19.58 11.44
N PHE A 131 9.11 -19.94 10.24
CA PHE A 131 8.42 -19.56 9.02
C PHE A 131 7.08 -20.29 9.02
N ASP A 132 6.02 -19.60 9.48
CA ASP A 132 4.66 -20.15 9.43
C ASP A 132 4.24 -20.15 7.96
N SER A 133 3.80 -21.27 7.41
CA SER A 133 3.21 -21.29 6.07
C SER A 133 1.95 -20.41 5.97
N LYS A 134 1.34 -19.98 7.09
CA LYS A 134 0.31 -18.91 7.08
C LYS A 134 0.88 -17.51 6.83
N THR A 135 2.19 -17.33 6.93
CA THR A 135 2.90 -16.17 6.39
C THR A 135 3.26 -16.33 4.91
N GLU A 136 3.03 -17.50 4.29
CA GLU A 136 2.89 -17.56 2.84
C GLU A 136 1.68 -16.70 2.48
N ASN A 137 1.99 -15.56 1.88
CA ASN A 137 1.14 -14.77 1.01
C ASN A 137 -0.36 -14.94 1.28
N TYR A 138 -0.94 -14.04 2.08
CA TYR A 138 -2.40 -13.88 2.17
C TYR A 138 -3.08 -13.77 0.78
N PHE A 139 -2.30 -13.40 -0.23
CA PHE A 139 -2.68 -13.25 -1.64
C PHE A 139 -2.59 -14.52 -2.50
N VAL A 140 -1.74 -15.48 -2.15
CA VAL A 140 -1.59 -16.74 -2.89
C VAL A 140 -2.29 -17.81 -2.07
N LYS A 141 -3.61 -17.64 -1.89
CA LYS A 141 -4.45 -18.76 -1.48
C LYS A 141 -4.55 -19.71 -2.67
N ASP A 142 -4.43 -21.00 -2.45
CA ASP A 142 -4.79 -22.00 -3.45
C ASP A 142 -6.20 -21.70 -4.00
N GLY A 143 -6.31 -21.55 -5.33
CA GLY A 143 -7.56 -21.18 -6.02
C GLY A 143 -7.89 -19.67 -6.05
N GLY A 144 -7.02 -18.80 -5.51
CA GLY A 144 -7.14 -17.36 -5.66
C GLY A 144 -6.90 -16.91 -7.11
N LYS A 145 -7.46 -15.75 -7.49
CA LYS A 145 -7.19 -15.17 -8.83
C LYS A 145 -5.69 -14.88 -8.97
N PRO A 146 -5.06 -15.24 -10.09
CA PRO A 146 -3.66 -14.91 -10.33
C PRO A 146 -3.47 -13.40 -10.45
N PHE A 147 -2.29 -12.92 -10.05
CA PHE A 147 -1.88 -11.53 -10.27
C PHE A 147 -1.68 -11.26 -11.76
N GLU A 148 -2.41 -10.29 -12.29
CA GLU A 148 -2.21 -9.78 -13.64
C GLU A 148 -0.87 -9.03 -13.71
N SER A 149 -0.04 -9.37 -14.69
CA SER A 149 1.23 -8.68 -14.91
C SER A 149 1.01 -7.44 -15.76
N ILE A 150 1.30 -6.27 -15.22
CA ILE A 150 1.15 -4.99 -15.93
C ILE A 150 2.40 -4.11 -15.78
N ASP A 151 2.48 -3.07 -16.60
CA ASP A 151 3.52 -2.05 -16.46
C ASP A 151 3.28 -1.17 -15.22
N MET A 152 4.36 -0.66 -14.63
CA MET A 152 4.29 0.19 -13.44
C MET A 152 3.49 1.48 -13.69
N ASP A 153 3.65 2.12 -14.84
CA ASP A 153 2.91 3.34 -15.18
C ASP A 153 1.42 3.06 -15.38
N GLU A 154 1.09 1.90 -15.92
CA GLU A 154 -0.28 1.43 -16.05
C GLU A 154 -0.91 1.19 -14.67
N PHE A 155 -0.19 0.51 -13.78
CA PHE A 155 -0.63 0.30 -12.40
C PHE A 155 -0.93 1.63 -11.70
N TYR A 156 -0.02 2.60 -11.80
CA TYR A 156 -0.23 3.91 -11.17
C TYR A 156 -1.38 4.70 -11.80
N LYS A 157 -1.64 4.57 -13.10
CA LYS A 157 -2.84 5.15 -13.73
C LYS A 157 -4.13 4.54 -13.16
N ILE A 158 -4.17 3.21 -13.02
CA ILE A 158 -5.31 2.50 -12.42
C ILE A 158 -5.50 2.94 -10.96
N ARG A 159 -4.42 2.97 -10.18
CA ARG A 159 -4.40 3.39 -8.77
C ARG A 159 -4.89 4.84 -8.60
N LYS A 160 -4.39 5.76 -9.42
CA LYS A 160 -4.81 7.17 -9.43
C LYS A 160 -6.32 7.26 -9.71
N LYS A 161 -6.78 6.62 -10.79
CA LYS A 161 -8.21 6.60 -11.15
C LYS A 161 -9.07 6.04 -10.02
N PHE A 162 -8.68 4.92 -9.41
CA PHE A 162 -9.42 4.32 -8.29
C PHE A 162 -9.45 5.26 -7.07
N SER A 163 -8.35 5.94 -6.75
CA SER A 163 -8.30 6.87 -5.62
C SER A 163 -9.17 8.12 -5.82
N GLU A 164 -9.41 8.51 -7.08
CA GLU A 164 -10.25 9.66 -7.44
C GLU A 164 -11.76 9.31 -7.52
N MET A 165 -12.10 8.02 -7.52
CA MET A 165 -13.48 7.53 -7.48
C MET A 165 -14.17 7.89 -6.17
N THR A 166 -15.49 8.03 -6.24
CA THR A 166 -16.38 8.06 -5.07
C THR A 166 -16.37 6.71 -4.35
N LEU A 167 -16.75 6.69 -3.06
CA LEU A 167 -16.88 5.44 -2.31
C LEU A 167 -17.79 4.42 -3.03
N ASN A 168 -18.93 4.84 -3.58
CA ASN A 168 -19.82 3.95 -4.32
C ASN A 168 -19.19 3.37 -5.59
N GLU A 169 -18.40 4.17 -6.31
CA GLU A 169 -17.67 3.69 -7.49
C GLU A 169 -16.58 2.69 -7.09
N GLN A 170 -15.86 2.94 -6.00
CA GLN A 170 -14.89 1.99 -5.45
C GLN A 170 -15.58 0.68 -5.04
N PHE A 171 -16.73 0.75 -4.35
CA PHE A 171 -17.51 -0.44 -4.01
C PHE A 171 -17.98 -1.20 -5.25
N LYS A 172 -18.47 -0.50 -6.27
CA LYS A 172 -18.84 -1.09 -7.56
C LYS A 172 -17.65 -1.78 -8.23
N TYR A 173 -16.49 -1.12 -8.21
CA TYR A 173 -15.26 -1.66 -8.79
C TYR A 173 -14.80 -2.93 -8.06
N SER A 174 -14.80 -2.91 -6.72
CA SER A 174 -14.42 -4.05 -5.88
C SER A 174 -15.38 -5.23 -6.01
N ASN A 175 -16.68 -5.00 -6.20
CA ASN A 175 -17.70 -6.05 -6.24
C ASN A 175 -18.23 -6.32 -7.66
N ARG A 176 -17.48 -5.95 -8.71
CA ARG A 176 -17.97 -6.06 -10.10
C ARG A 176 -18.24 -7.49 -10.58
N ASP A 177 -17.66 -8.47 -9.92
CA ASP A 177 -17.87 -9.90 -10.21
C ASP A 177 -19.02 -10.49 -9.38
N GLU A 178 -19.63 -9.71 -8.48
CA GLU A 178 -20.80 -10.12 -7.72
C GLU A 178 -22.08 -10.01 -8.56
N ILE A 179 -23.06 -10.85 -8.23
CA ILE A 179 -24.39 -10.85 -8.87
C ILE A 179 -25.22 -9.62 -8.47
N ALA A 180 -24.90 -9.02 -7.31
CA ALA A 180 -25.54 -7.84 -6.77
C ALA A 180 -24.51 -6.72 -6.57
N VAL A 181 -24.88 -5.48 -6.88
CA VAL A 181 -24.03 -4.33 -6.63
C VAL A 181 -24.37 -3.77 -5.25
N PRO A 182 -23.46 -3.83 -4.26
CA PRO A 182 -23.70 -3.22 -2.98
C PRO A 182 -23.76 -1.69 -3.11
N THR A 183 -24.74 -1.08 -2.47
CA THR A 183 -24.85 0.39 -2.37
C THR A 183 -24.85 0.78 -0.90
N LEU A 184 -24.03 1.78 -0.54
CA LEU A 184 -23.99 2.28 0.83
C LEU A 184 -25.20 3.18 1.09
N ILE A 185 -26.07 2.72 1.98
CA ILE A 185 -27.22 3.45 2.47
C ILE A 185 -26.95 3.76 3.94
N VAL A 186 -26.96 5.05 4.29
CA VAL A 186 -26.85 5.49 5.69
C VAL A 186 -28.23 5.84 6.19
N GLU A 187 -28.59 5.27 7.33
CA GLU A 187 -29.79 5.64 8.06
C GLU A 187 -29.47 6.83 8.96
N GLY A 188 -30.13 7.96 8.71
CA GLY A 188 -30.03 9.15 9.55
C GLY A 188 -30.71 8.94 10.90
N VAL A 189 -30.46 9.86 11.85
CA VAL A 189 -31.00 9.81 13.22
C VAL A 189 -32.54 9.76 13.26
N ASN A 190 -33.19 10.21 12.18
CA ASN A 190 -34.65 10.23 12.02
C ASN A 190 -35.20 9.00 11.28
N GLY A 191 -34.37 7.98 10.99
CA GLY A 191 -34.75 6.79 10.20
C GLY A 191 -34.73 7.02 8.68
N GLU A 192 -34.33 8.21 8.22
CA GLU A 192 -34.24 8.50 6.79
C GLU A 192 -33.05 7.76 6.15
N LYS A 193 -33.33 6.91 5.17
CA LYS A 193 -32.30 6.20 4.39
C LYS A 193 -31.79 7.11 3.27
N VAL A 194 -30.55 7.55 3.39
CA VAL A 194 -29.88 8.39 2.38
C VAL A 194 -28.83 7.56 1.65
N ARG A 195 -28.89 7.56 0.31
CA ARG A 195 -27.78 7.06 -0.52
C ARG A 195 -26.63 8.04 -0.38
N LEU A 196 -25.50 7.60 0.16
CA LEU A 196 -24.32 8.44 0.21
C LEU A 196 -23.78 8.64 -1.20
N SER A 197 -24.04 9.81 -1.80
CA SER A 197 -23.21 10.32 -2.88
C SER A 197 -22.26 11.36 -2.32
N ASN A 198 -20.97 11.12 -2.52
CA ASN A 198 -19.87 12.07 -2.39
C ASN A 198 -19.36 12.35 -0.96
N ASN A 199 -18.18 11.81 -0.70
CA ASN A 199 -17.00 12.66 -0.58
C ASN A 199 -15.85 12.00 -1.33
N LYS A 200 -15.12 12.78 -2.15
CA LYS A 200 -13.79 12.34 -2.62
C LYS A 200 -12.90 12.22 -1.39
N SER A 201 -12.23 11.08 -1.22
CA SER A 201 -11.16 11.00 -0.23
C SER A 201 -10.09 12.01 -0.63
N LYS A 202 -9.93 13.08 0.18
CA LYS A 202 -8.86 14.08 -0.03
C LYS A 202 -7.50 13.61 0.49
N ASN A 203 -7.45 12.46 1.15
CA ASN A 203 -6.22 11.98 1.78
C ASN A 203 -5.43 11.16 0.78
N LYS A 204 -4.47 11.81 0.12
CA LYS A 204 -3.40 11.18 -0.66
C LYS A 204 -2.47 10.43 0.30
N ASN A 205 -2.82 9.20 0.63
CA ASN A 205 -2.02 8.31 1.49
C ASN A 205 -0.89 7.58 0.72
N PHE A 206 -0.49 8.10 -0.44
CA PHE A 206 0.58 7.52 -1.24
C PHE A 206 1.87 8.30 -1.07
N ILE A 207 2.98 7.59 -1.00
CA ILE A 207 4.29 8.24 -0.95
C ILE A 207 4.60 8.89 -2.31
N GLU A 208 4.07 8.32 -3.39
CA GLU A 208 4.17 8.85 -4.73
C GLU A 208 3.32 10.12 -4.87
N ARG A 209 3.98 11.25 -5.17
CA ARG A 209 3.30 12.45 -5.63
C ARG A 209 3.10 12.34 -7.14
N PHE A 210 1.91 11.92 -7.54
CA PHE A 210 1.49 12.07 -8.93
C PHE A 210 1.28 13.57 -9.20
N GLU A 211 2.15 14.16 -10.00
CA GLU A 211 1.86 15.44 -10.67
C GLU A 211 0.67 15.29 -11.65
#